data_AF-A0A962SA78-F1
#
_entry.id   AF-A0A962SA78-F1
#
_cell.length_a   1.000
_cell.length_b   1.000
_cell.length_c   1.000
_cell.angle_alpha   90.00
_cell.angle_beta   90.00
_cell.angle_gamma   90.00
#
_symmetry.space_group_name_H-M   'P 1'
#
loop_
_entity.id
_entity.type
_entity.pdbx_description
1 polymer ?
#
loop_
_entity_poly.entity_id
_entity_poly.type
_entity_poly.pdbx_seq_one_letter_code
_entity_poly.pdbx_strand_id
1 'polypeptide(L)'
;MLTTDSVRISPVLQFLLLLVPVVFSSFLLIFAAVGLLVEGRDKIQWSVEAWGVSLLTGAVIIGYSALVLLLVKLRGGDFRHVLALSSFFHIGLTLLLVALVAVIL
;
A
#
# COMPACT_ATOMS: atom_id res chain seq x y z
N MET A 1 -14.14 24.28 -27.88
CA MET A 1 -14.07 23.00 -27.14
C MET A 1 -12.64 22.50 -27.25
N LEU A 2 -11.77 22.92 -26.32
CA LEU A 2 -10.37 22.53 -26.30
C LEU A 2 -10.32 21.06 -25.85
N THR A 3 -9.86 20.19 -26.73
CA THR A 3 -9.67 18.76 -26.49
C THR A 3 -8.67 18.59 -25.35
N THR A 4 -9.17 18.19 -24.18
CA THR A 4 -8.37 17.73 -23.05
C THR A 4 -7.75 16.39 -23.40
N ASP A 5 -6.69 16.40 -24.21
CA ASP A 5 -5.77 15.28 -24.29
C ASP A 5 -4.94 15.29 -22.99
N SER A 6 -5.58 14.95 -21.87
CA SER A 6 -4.84 14.53 -20.69
C SER A 6 -3.95 13.37 -21.12
N VAL A 7 -2.66 13.47 -20.82
CA VAL A 7 -1.68 12.45 -21.20
C VAL A 7 -2.14 11.12 -20.58
N ARG A 8 -2.76 10.26 -21.40
CA ARG A 8 -3.35 9.01 -20.92
C ARG A 8 -2.24 8.13 -20.38
N ILE A 9 -2.29 7.81 -19.09
CA ILE A 9 -1.41 6.82 -18.49
C ILE A 9 -1.78 5.47 -19.13
N SER A 10 -0.82 4.87 -19.85
CA SER A 10 -1.06 3.63 -20.58
C SER A 10 -1.47 2.50 -19.62
N PRO A 11 -2.34 1.55 -20.05
CA PRO A 11 -2.74 0.43 -19.20
C PRO A 11 -1.56 -0.38 -18.65
N VAL A 12 -0.50 -0.54 -19.45
CA VAL A 12 0.75 -1.21 -19.01
C VAL A 12 1.40 -0.45 -17.86
N LEU A 13 1.52 0.87 -17.97
CA LEU A 13 2.07 1.68 -16.89
C LEU A 13 1.18 1.64 -15.65
N GLN A 14 -0.15 1.65 -15.80
CA GLN A 14 -1.06 1.49 -14.66
C GLN A 14 -0.82 0.16 -13.93
N PHE A 15 -0.73 -0.94 -14.67
CA PHE A 15 -0.42 -2.25 -14.11
C PHE A 15 0.92 -2.26 -13.36
N LEU A 16 1.98 -1.71 -13.98
CA LEU A 16 3.30 -1.65 -13.35
C LEU A 16 3.30 -0.82 -12.06
N LEU A 17 2.60 0.31 -12.04
CA LEU A 17 2.48 1.18 -10.87
C LEU A 17 1.63 0.56 -9.74
N LEU A 18 0.78 -0.42 -10.05
CA LEU A 18 0.00 -1.12 -9.04
C LEU A 18 0.73 -2.32 -8.43
N LEU A 19 1.77 -2.83 -9.10
CA LEU A 19 2.48 -4.04 -8.66
C LEU A 19 3.02 -3.91 -7.23
N VAL A 20 3.76 -2.82 -6.96
CA VAL A 20 4.36 -2.57 -5.64
C VAL A 20 3.28 -2.48 -4.55
N PRO A 21 2.30 -1.57 -4.61
CA PRO A 21 1.33 -1.46 -3.52
C PRO A 21 0.50 -2.73 -3.35
N VAL A 22 0.14 -3.45 -4.43
CA VAL A 22 -0.63 -4.70 -4.32
C VAL A 22 0.18 -5.80 -3.64
N VAL A 23 1.42 -6.04 -4.07
CA VAL A 23 2.26 -7.13 -3.50
C VAL A 23 2.56 -6.85 -2.03
N PHE A 24 3.00 -5.64 -1.69
CA PHE A 24 3.35 -5.30 -0.31
C PHE A 24 2.12 -5.23 0.61
N SER A 25 0.97 -4.72 0.14
CA SER A 25 -0.26 -4.78 0.94
C SER A 25 -0.73 -6.22 1.16
N SER A 26 -0.60 -7.10 0.16
CA SER A 26 -0.97 -8.52 0.30
C SER A 26 -0.05 -9.24 1.29
N PHE A 27 1.25 -8.98 1.21
CA PHE A 27 2.21 -9.47 2.20
C PHE A 27 1.86 -8.98 3.62
N LEU A 28 1.63 -7.67 3.80
CA LEU A 28 1.33 -7.10 5.12
C LEU A 28 0.01 -7.66 5.70
N LEU A 29 -0.99 -7.88 4.84
CA LEU A 29 -2.26 -8.50 5.25
C LEU A 29 -2.04 -9.91 5.78
N ILE A 30 -1.32 -10.75 5.04
CA ILE A 30 -1.01 -12.13 5.45
C ILE A 30 -0.15 -12.10 6.72
N PHE A 31 0.84 -11.23 6.78
CA PHE A 31 1.72 -11.07 7.93
C PHE A 31 0.95 -10.72 9.22
N ALA A 32 0.02 -9.76 9.14
CA ALA A 32 -0.85 -9.39 10.25
C ALA A 32 -1.81 -10.53 10.64
N ALA A 33 -2.37 -11.23 9.65
CA ALA A 33 -3.26 -12.37 9.88
C ALA A 33 -2.55 -13.53 10.60
N VAL A 34 -1.30 -13.83 10.24
CA VAL A 34 -0.48 -14.83 10.94
C VAL A 34 -0.34 -14.45 12.41
N GLY A 35 -0.14 -13.17 12.73
CA GLY A 35 -0.07 -12.67 14.11
C GLY A 35 -1.32 -12.95 14.95
N LEU A 36 -2.49 -13.11 14.33
CA LEU A 36 -3.74 -13.49 15.01
C LEU A 36 -3.84 -14.99 15.30
N LEU A 37 -3.08 -15.82 14.56
CA LEU A 37 -3.19 -17.28 14.60
C LEU A 37 -2.06 -17.96 15.37
N VAL A 38 -0.88 -17.33 15.43
CA VAL A 38 0.29 -17.91 16.13
C VAL A 38 0.15 -17.75 17.64
N GLU A 39 0.51 -18.79 18.38
CA GLU A 39 0.41 -18.86 19.84
C GLU A 39 1.75 -19.28 20.48
N GLY A 40 1.86 -19.14 21.80
CA GLY A 40 2.99 -19.64 22.58
C GLY A 40 4.35 -19.06 22.15
N ARG A 41 5.34 -19.93 21.93
CA ARG A 41 6.71 -19.53 21.59
C ARG A 41 6.81 -18.84 20.22
N ASP A 42 6.04 -19.29 19.25
CA ASP A 42 6.10 -18.76 17.87
C ASP A 42 5.53 -17.34 17.82
N LYS A 43 4.54 -17.04 18.67
CA LYS A 43 4.01 -15.69 18.87
C LYS A 43 5.08 -14.71 19.36
N ILE A 44 5.93 -15.14 20.29
CA ILE A 44 7.04 -14.32 20.81
C ILE A 44 8.07 -14.07 19.70
N GLN A 45 8.41 -15.09 18.91
CA GLN A 45 9.34 -14.92 17.80
C GLN A 45 8.79 -13.98 16.72
N TRP A 46 7.52 -14.11 16.39
CA TRP A 46 6.85 -13.21 15.44
C TRP A 46 6.81 -11.77 15.97
N SER A 47 6.48 -11.55 17.25
CA SER A 47 6.30 -10.20 17.81
C SER A 47 7.60 -9.39 17.84
N VAL A 48 8.76 -10.05 18.00
CA VAL A 48 10.08 -9.40 17.97
C VAL A 48 10.33 -8.66 16.67
N GLU A 49 9.92 -9.23 15.53
CA GLU A 49 10.15 -8.64 14.21
C GLU A 49 8.94 -7.86 13.69
N ALA A 50 7.74 -8.15 14.20
CA ALA A 50 6.49 -7.65 13.65
C ALA A 50 6.39 -6.13 13.60
N TRP A 51 6.86 -5.43 14.63
CA TRP A 51 6.85 -3.97 14.62
C TRP A 51 7.75 -3.39 13.52
N GLY A 52 8.99 -3.88 13.41
CA GLY A 52 9.94 -3.42 12.40
C GLY A 52 9.49 -3.73 10.98
N VAL A 53 9.02 -4.96 10.74
CA VAL A 53 8.53 -5.42 9.43
C VAL A 53 7.30 -4.63 8.99
N SER A 54 6.33 -4.41 9.89
CA SER A 54 5.10 -3.67 9.56
C SER A 54 5.37 -2.20 9.27
N LEU A 55 6.22 -1.53 10.05
CA LEU A 55 6.59 -0.13 9.80
C LEU A 55 7.37 0.05 8.50
N LEU A 56 8.37 -0.81 8.23
CA LEU A 56 9.17 -0.71 7.01
C LEU A 56 8.32 -0.98 5.77
N THR A 57 7.51 -2.05 5.81
CA THR A 57 6.57 -2.38 4.73
C THR A 57 5.57 -1.25 4.52
N GLY A 58 5.03 -0.72 5.60
CA GLY A 58 4.07 0.38 5.54
C GLY A 58 4.65 1.65 4.93
N ALA A 59 5.90 2.00 5.30
CA ALA A 59 6.61 3.12 4.72
C ALA A 59 6.83 2.96 3.20
N VAL A 60 7.18 1.75 2.74
CA VAL A 60 7.32 1.44 1.31
C VAL A 60 5.99 1.63 0.57
N ILE A 61 4.88 1.10 1.10
CA ILE A 61 3.57 1.25 0.47
C ILE A 61 3.15 2.72 0.42
N ILE A 62 3.21 3.42 1.55
CA ILE A 62 2.80 4.83 1.64
C ILE A 62 3.67 5.71 0.73
N GLY A 63 4.99 5.53 0.78
CA GLY A 63 5.92 6.29 -0.04
C GLY A 63 5.69 6.05 -1.53
N TYR A 64 5.54 4.79 -1.95
CA TYR A 64 5.28 4.47 -3.35
C TYR A 64 3.92 4.98 -3.83
N SER A 65 2.85 4.81 -3.03
CA SER A 65 1.52 5.36 -3.33
C SER A 65 1.53 6.89 -3.43
N ALA A 66 2.31 7.59 -2.60
CA ALA A 66 2.50 9.02 -2.71
C ALA A 66 3.21 9.43 -4.03
N LEU A 67 4.20 8.65 -4.47
CA LEU A 67 4.84 8.85 -5.78
C LEU A 67 3.86 8.64 -6.94
N VAL A 68 2.98 7.62 -6.86
CA VAL A 68 1.93 7.39 -7.86
C VAL A 68 0.94 8.56 -7.90
N LEU A 69 0.50 9.08 -6.75
CA LEU A 69 -0.35 10.26 -6.67
C LEU A 69 0.30 11.49 -7.31
N LEU A 70 1.59 11.71 -7.02
CA LEU A 70 2.37 12.78 -7.63
C LEU A 70 2.44 12.61 -9.15
N LEU A 71 2.72 11.39 -9.64
CA LEU A 71 2.77 11.10 -11.06
C LEU A 71 1.43 11.37 -11.76
N VAL A 72 0.30 10.93 -11.17
CA VAL A 72 -1.04 11.22 -11.69
C VAL A 72 -1.24 12.73 -11.80
N LYS A 73 -0.86 13.49 -10.77
CA LYS A 73 -0.97 14.95 -10.77
C LYS A 73 -0.08 15.59 -11.85
N LEU A 74 1.17 15.14 -11.99
CA LEU A 74 2.11 15.62 -13.01
C LEU A 74 1.66 15.31 -14.44
N ARG A 75 0.88 14.24 -14.64
CA ARG A 75 0.28 13.89 -15.93
C ARG A 75 -1.05 14.59 -16.22
N GLY A 76 -1.46 15.52 -15.34
CA GLY A 76 -2.72 16.28 -15.49
C GLY A 76 -3.96 15.49 -15.09
N GLY A 77 -3.82 14.33 -14.43
CA GLY A 77 -4.92 13.60 -13.83
C GLY A 77 -5.44 14.29 -12.56
N ASP A 78 -6.69 14.01 -12.21
CA ASP A 78 -7.29 14.42 -10.94
C ASP A 78 -7.27 13.28 -9.90
N PHE A 79 -7.79 13.55 -8.71
CA PHE A 79 -7.89 12.54 -7.65
C PHE A 79 -8.98 11.48 -7.90
N ARG A 80 -9.80 11.63 -8.95
CA ARG A 80 -10.80 10.65 -9.35
C ARG A 80 -10.20 9.59 -10.29
N HIS A 81 -8.97 9.79 -10.77
CA HIS A 81 -8.25 8.81 -11.56
C HIS A 81 -8.07 7.50 -10.77
N VAL A 82 -8.23 6.35 -11.44
CA VAL A 82 -8.20 5.02 -10.82
C VAL A 82 -6.93 4.78 -10.00
N LEU A 83 -5.76 5.18 -10.53
CA LEU A 83 -4.49 5.08 -9.78
C LEU A 83 -4.45 5.93 -8.50
N ALA A 84 -5.09 7.10 -8.49
CA ALA A 84 -5.14 7.94 -7.30
C ALA A 84 -6.03 7.31 -6.24
N LEU A 85 -7.23 6.86 -6.63
CA LEU A 85 -8.14 6.13 -5.75
C LEU A 85 -7.50 4.86 -5.17
N SER A 86 -6.84 4.07 -6.01
CA SER A 86 -6.12 2.88 -5.57
C SER A 86 -4.99 3.23 -4.60
N SER A 87 -4.23 4.30 -4.87
CA SER A 87 -3.16 4.76 -3.96
C SER A 87 -3.72 5.16 -2.59
N PHE A 88 -4.83 5.89 -2.54
CA PHE A 88 -5.49 6.21 -1.28
C PHE A 88 -5.98 4.95 -0.54
N PHE A 89 -6.55 3.99 -1.26
CA PHE A 89 -6.96 2.71 -0.69
C PHE A 89 -5.77 1.96 -0.07
N HIS A 90 -4.64 1.84 -0.78
CA HIS A 90 -3.46 1.16 -0.25
C HIS A 90 -2.85 1.87 0.95
N ILE A 91 -2.83 3.20 0.96
CA ILE A 91 -2.41 3.99 2.14
C ILE A 91 -3.34 3.68 3.33
N GLY A 92 -4.66 3.76 3.14
CA GLY A 92 -5.64 3.50 4.19
C GLY A 92 -5.56 2.06 4.72
N LEU A 93 -5.50 1.08 3.83
CA LEU A 93 -5.35 -0.34 4.19
C LEU A 93 -4.05 -0.57 4.96
N THR A 94 -2.95 0.05 4.53
CA THR A 94 -1.65 -0.08 5.22
C THR A 94 -1.71 0.46 6.63
N LEU A 95 -2.28 1.65 6.84
CA LEU A 95 -2.43 2.22 8.17
C LEU A 95 -3.28 1.32 9.09
N LEU A 96 -4.37 0.76 8.55
CA LEU A 96 -5.21 -0.19 9.27
C LEU A 96 -4.44 -1.46 9.66
N LEU A 97 -3.63 -2.02 8.76
CA LEU A 97 -2.87 -3.24 9.02
C LEU A 97 -1.71 -3.01 9.99
N VAL A 98 -1.02 -1.88 9.91
CA VAL A 98 0.02 -1.51 10.89
C VAL A 98 -0.62 -1.31 12.27
N ALA A 99 -1.77 -0.65 12.35
CA ALA A 99 -2.51 -0.52 13.60
C ALA A 99 -2.96 -1.88 14.15
N LEU A 100 -3.39 -2.80 13.30
CA LEU A 100 -3.71 -4.17 13.69
C LEU A 100 -2.48 -4.88 14.27
N VAL A 101 -1.32 -4.81 13.60
CA VAL A 101 -0.07 -5.36 14.15
C VAL A 101 0.25 -4.74 15.51
N ALA A 102 0.07 -3.43 15.69
CA ALA A 102 0.28 -2.76 16.98
C ALA A 102 -0.63 -3.30 18.11
N VAL A 103 -1.87 -3.65 17.79
CA VAL A 103 -2.84 -4.23 18.74
C VAL A 103 -2.52 -5.69 19.08
N ILE A 104 -1.88 -6.40 18.15
CA ILE A 104 -1.53 -7.83 18.25
C ILE A 104 -0.26 -8.04 19.10
N LEU A 105 0.61 -7.04 19.16
CA LEU A 105 1.83 -6.99 19.99
C LEU A 105 1.49 -6.89 21.48
#